data_AF-A0A6A7LNV2-F1
#
_entry.id   AF-A0A6A7LNV2-F1
#
_cell.length_a   1.000
_cell.length_b   1.000
_cell.length_c   1.000
_cell.angle_alpha   90.00
_cell.angle_beta   90.00
_cell.angle_gamma   90.00
#
_symmetry.space_group_name_H-M   'P 1'
#
loop_
_entity.id
_entity.type
_entity.pdbx_description
1 polymer ?
#
loop_
_entity_poly.entity_id
_entity_poly.type
_entity_poly.pdbx_seq_one_letter_code
_entity_poly.pdbx_strand_id
1 'polypeptide(L)'
;MARKRGFHWEAASVRRLRLALRVSQRGLADELGVRQQTISEWETGVYQPRGASARLLDIVAERSGLTWAEGPAADAQGSAAERRETQRDATEDGP
;
A
#
# COMPACT_ATOMS: atom_id res chain seq x y z
N MET A 1 -2.38 -22.05 -10.90
CA MET A 1 -2.78 -20.84 -10.15
C MET A 1 -2.27 -19.64 -10.95
N ALA A 2 -3.18 -18.84 -11.53
CA ALA A 2 -2.80 -17.75 -12.43
C ALA A 2 -2.10 -16.64 -11.62
N ARG A 3 -0.82 -16.39 -11.94
CA ARG A 3 -0.06 -15.26 -11.40
C ARG A 3 -0.67 -13.99 -12.00
N LYS A 4 -1.52 -13.30 -11.24
CA LYS A 4 -1.99 -11.96 -11.63
C LYS A 4 -0.76 -11.06 -11.73
N ARG A 5 -0.60 -10.45 -12.90
CA ARG A 5 0.47 -9.50 -13.24
C ARG A 5 0.53 -8.42 -12.17
N GLY A 6 1.74 -7.94 -11.87
CA GLY A 6 2.00 -7.03 -10.75
C GLY A 6 1.04 -5.86 -10.76
N PHE A 7 0.10 -5.86 -9.82
CA PHE A 7 -0.86 -4.79 -9.68
C PHE A 7 -0.13 -3.54 -9.20
N HIS A 8 -0.20 -2.46 -9.97
CA HIS A 8 0.33 -1.17 -9.52
C HIS A 8 -0.71 -0.49 -8.63
N TRP A 9 -0.41 -0.44 -7.35
CA TRP A 9 -1.24 0.21 -6.33
C TRP A 9 -1.07 1.73 -6.40
N GLU A 10 -1.93 2.37 -7.19
CA GLU A 10 -2.03 3.84 -7.23
C GLU A 10 -2.78 4.40 -6.02
N ALA A 11 -2.60 5.70 -5.78
CA ALA A 11 -3.18 6.41 -4.63
C ALA A 11 -4.68 6.21 -4.45
N ALA A 12 -5.43 6.34 -5.56
CA ALA A 12 -6.87 6.11 -5.55
C ALA A 12 -7.24 4.67 -5.22
N SER A 13 -6.44 3.69 -5.67
CA SER A 13 -6.66 2.26 -5.42
C SER A 13 -6.44 1.93 -3.95
N VAL A 14 -5.37 2.43 -3.34
CA VAL A 14 -5.08 2.25 -1.90
C VAL A 14 -6.21 2.84 -1.07
N ARG A 15 -6.65 4.06 -1.38
CA ARG A 15 -7.77 4.71 -0.68
C ARG A 15 -9.07 3.93 -0.83
N ARG A 16 -9.37 3.43 -2.04
CA ARG A 16 -10.59 2.64 -2.29
C ARG A 16 -10.57 1.32 -1.53
N LEU A 17 -9.43 0.63 -1.47
CA LEU A 17 -9.27 -0.57 -0.64
C LEU A 17 -9.59 -0.26 0.83
N ARG A 18 -8.97 0.79 1.39
CA ARG A 18 -9.21 1.21 2.77
C ARG A 18 -10.68 1.48 3.06
N LEU A 19 -11.33 2.25 2.19
CA LEU A 19 -12.74 2.61 2.35
C LEU A 19 -13.65 1.39 2.22
N ALA A 20 -13.30 0.44 1.36
CA ALA A 20 -14.09 -0.77 1.18
C ALA A 20 -13.97 -1.73 2.37
N LEU A 21 -12.81 -1.77 3.03
CA LEU A 21 -12.61 -2.42 4.32
C LEU A 21 -13.27 -1.68 5.49
N ARG A 22 -13.71 -0.44 5.26
CA ARG A 22 -14.29 0.47 6.27
C ARG A 22 -13.34 0.75 7.44
N VAL A 23 -12.04 0.79 7.18
CA VAL A 23 -11.01 1.07 8.19
C VAL A 23 -10.44 2.49 8.05
N SER A 24 -9.85 2.99 9.13
CA SER A 24 -9.07 4.23 9.12
C SER A 24 -7.71 4.01 8.47
N GLN A 25 -6.96 5.09 8.17
CA GLN A 25 -5.60 4.95 7.64
C GLN A 25 -4.69 4.23 8.64
N ARG A 26 -4.95 4.39 9.95
CA ARG A 26 -4.27 3.63 10.99
C ARG A 26 -4.67 2.16 10.98
N GLY A 27 -5.95 1.84 10.83
CA GLY A 27 -6.41 0.45 10.75
C GLY A 27 -5.79 -0.31 9.56
N LEU A 28 -5.72 0.31 8.39
CA LEU A 28 -5.02 -0.30 7.24
C LEU A 28 -3.50 -0.42 7.50
N ALA A 29 -2.90 0.55 8.19
CA ALA A 29 -1.48 0.48 8.55
C ALA A 29 -1.19 -0.69 9.50
N ASP A 30 -2.06 -0.89 10.50
CA ASP A 30 -1.96 -1.99 11.46
C ASP A 30 -2.13 -3.35 10.75
N GLU A 31 -3.03 -3.46 9.76
CA GLU A 31 -3.18 -4.66 8.94
C GLU A 31 -1.95 -4.98 8.08
N LEU A 32 -1.26 -3.95 7.58
CA LEU A 32 -0.10 -4.09 6.70
C LEU A 32 1.24 -4.07 7.45
N GLY A 33 1.24 -3.85 8.76
CA GLY A 33 2.47 -3.74 9.56
C GLY A 33 3.31 -2.50 9.22
N VAL A 34 2.69 -1.41 8.76
CA VAL A 34 3.38 -0.15 8.41
C VAL A 34 2.89 1.00 9.29
N ARG A 35 3.44 2.22 9.11
CA ARG A 35 2.98 3.41 9.83
C ARG A 35 1.79 4.04 9.11
N GLN A 36 0.88 4.67 9.86
CA GLN A 36 -0.25 5.41 9.27
C GLN A 36 0.22 6.50 8.28
N GLN A 37 1.35 7.15 8.54
CA GLN A 37 1.96 8.12 7.63
C GLN A 37 2.28 7.51 6.25
N THR A 38 2.74 6.26 6.22
CA THR A 38 3.02 5.53 4.97
C THR A 38 1.73 5.33 4.16
N ILE A 39 0.61 5.02 4.81
CA ILE A 39 -0.69 4.93 4.14
C ILE A 39 -1.12 6.29 3.59
N SER A 40 -0.90 7.38 4.34
CA SER A 40 -1.18 8.73 3.87
C SER A 40 -0.37 9.08 2.62
N GLU A 41 0.92 8.78 2.61
CA GLU A 41 1.82 8.99 1.46
C GLU A 41 1.39 8.19 0.24
N TRP A 42 0.89 6.97 0.44
CA TRP A 42 0.31 6.18 -0.65
C TRP A 42 -0.99 6.78 -1.17
N GLU A 43 -1.94 7.12 -0.29
CA GLU A 43 -3.24 7.69 -0.68
C GLU A 43 -3.17 9.08 -1.29
N THR A 44 -2.05 9.77 -1.10
CA THR A 44 -1.77 11.09 -1.72
C THR A 44 -0.90 10.98 -2.96
N GLY A 45 -0.38 9.79 -3.29
CA GLY A 45 0.50 9.57 -4.44
C GLY A 45 1.92 10.11 -4.25
N VAL A 46 2.28 10.53 -3.04
CA VAL A 46 3.66 10.95 -2.71
C VAL A 46 4.62 9.78 -2.88
N TYR A 47 4.17 8.57 -2.51
CA TYR A 47 4.87 7.32 -2.77
C TYR A 47 3.90 6.25 -3.24
N GLN A 48 4.42 5.25 -3.95
CA GLN A 48 3.67 4.05 -4.31
C GLN A 48 4.18 2.87 -3.47
N PRO A 49 3.30 1.99 -2.97
CA PRO A 49 3.71 0.75 -2.33
C PRO A 49 4.42 -0.14 -3.35
N ARG A 50 5.52 -0.75 -2.94
CA ARG A 50 6.37 -1.62 -3.77
C ARG A 50 6.77 -2.87 -3.01
N GLY A 51 7.24 -3.89 -3.72
CA GLY A 51 7.76 -5.12 -3.13
C GLY A 51 6.77 -5.78 -2.17
N ALA A 52 7.20 -6.02 -0.93
CA ALA A 52 6.39 -6.68 0.10
C ALA A 52 5.08 -5.93 0.38
N SER A 53 5.08 -4.60 0.43
CA SER A 53 3.88 -3.81 0.72
C SER A 53 2.81 -3.96 -0.37
N ALA A 54 3.22 -3.96 -1.65
CA ALA A 54 2.30 -4.21 -2.76
C ALA A 54 1.69 -5.62 -2.64
N ARG A 55 2.50 -6.62 -2.29
CA ARG A 55 2.03 -7.99 -2.09
C ARG A 55 1.06 -8.11 -0.91
N LEU A 56 1.30 -7.40 0.18
CA LEU A 56 0.39 -7.38 1.34
C LEU A 56 -0.95 -6.74 0.97
N LEU A 57 -0.93 -5.65 0.21
CA LEU A 57 -2.15 -5.03 -0.30
C LEU A 57 -2.94 -5.99 -1.21
N ASP A 58 -2.27 -6.78 -2.07
CA ASP A 58 -2.93 -7.82 -2.86
C ASP A 58 -3.64 -8.85 -1.97
N ILE A 59 -2.97 -9.33 -0.91
CA ILE A 59 -3.52 -10.31 0.03
C ILE A 59 -4.73 -9.71 0.77
N VAL A 60 -4.63 -8.46 1.24
CA VAL A 60 -5.74 -7.77 1.93
C VAL A 60 -6.92 -7.57 0.97
N ALA A 61 -6.66 -7.19 -0.29
CA ALA A 61 -7.68 -7.05 -1.31
C ALA A 61 -8.38 -8.39 -1.61
N GLU A 62 -7.63 -9.47 -1.77
CA GLU A 62 -8.17 -10.83 -1.96
C GLU A 62 -9.08 -11.24 -0.79
N ARG A 63 -8.66 -10.96 0.45
CA ARG A 63 -9.45 -11.26 1.66
C ARG A 63 -10.73 -10.44 1.78
N SER A 64 -10.76 -9.24 1.22
CA SER A 64 -11.95 -8.37 1.25
C SER A 64 -13.10 -8.88 0.36
N GLY A 65 -12.86 -9.92 -0.47
CA GLY A 65 -13.86 -10.46 -1.40
C GLY A 65 -14.20 -9.53 -2.56
N LEU A 66 -13.51 -8.39 -2.66
CA LEU A 66 -13.68 -7.43 -3.75
C LEU A 66 -12.80 -7.87 -4.91
N THR A 67 -13.42 -8.23 -6.02
CA THR A 67 -12.73 -8.46 -7.29
C THR A 67 -12.16 -7.12 -7.77
N TRP A 68 -10.96 -6.77 -7.30
CA TRP A 68 -10.28 -5.57 -7.73
C TRP A 68 -9.79 -5.79 -9.17
N ALA A 69 -10.59 -5.31 -10.11
CA ALA A 69 -10.27 -5.29 -11.53
C ALA A 69 -9.29 -4.13 -11.78
N GLU A 70 -8.20 -4.42 -12.48
CA GLU A 70 -7.23 -3.44 -12.98
C GLU A 70 -7.96 -2.38 -13.80
N GLY A 71 -8.31 -1.25 -13.18
CA GLY A 71 -8.67 -0.03 -13.89
C GLY A 71 -7.40 0.64 -14.39
N PRO A 72 -7.34 1.11 -15.65
CA PRO A 72 -6.11 1.61 -16.23
C PRO A 72 -5.59 2.81 -15.45
N ALA A 73 -4.37 2.67 -14.94
CA ALA A 73 -3.51 3.76 -14.52
C ALA A 73 -3.13 4.59 -15.76
N ALA A 74 -4.02 5.49 -16.18
CA ALA A 74 -3.57 6.82 -16.57
C ALA A 74 -3.54 7.57 -15.22
N ASP A 75 -2.44 8.09 -14.70
CA ASP A 75 -1.40 8.88 -15.35
C ASP A 75 -0.09 8.71 -14.55
N ALA A 76 0.95 8.16 -15.17
CA ALA A 76 2.26 8.03 -14.54
C ALA A 76 3.11 9.27 -14.80
N GLN A 77 3.38 10.13 -13.80
CA GLN A 77 4.56 11.01 -13.80
C GLN A 77 4.94 11.43 -12.37
N GLY A 78 6.18 11.12 -11.94
CA GLY A 78 6.82 11.81 -10.82
C GLY A 78 7.76 10.96 -9.98
N SER A 79 8.96 10.71 -10.49
CA SER A 79 10.08 10.13 -9.73
C SER A 79 10.45 11.02 -8.52
N ALA A 80 10.46 10.45 -7.32
CA ALA A 80 11.09 11.02 -6.12
C ALA A 80 11.51 9.90 -5.15
N ALA A 81 12.31 8.94 -5.63
CA ALA A 81 12.84 7.83 -4.82
C ALA A 81 14.07 8.22 -3.96
N GLU A 82 14.44 9.49 -3.90
CA GLU A 82 15.50 9.99 -3.02
C GLU A 82 14.90 11.13 -2.23
N ARG A 83 14.46 10.91 -0.99
CA ARG A 83 14.85 11.64 0.24
C ARG A 83 14.21 10.93 1.44
N ARG A 84 15.07 10.45 2.36
CA ARG A 84 14.79 9.86 3.69
C ARG A 84 14.91 8.34 3.80
N GLU A 85 16.02 7.84 3.28
CA GLU A 85 16.80 6.80 3.95
C GLU A 85 17.43 7.41 5.23
N THR A 86 16.65 7.62 6.28
CA THR A 86 17.18 7.80 7.65
C THR A 86 16.08 7.46 8.64
N GLN A 87 16.35 6.48 9.51
CA GLN A 87 15.60 6.11 10.72
C GLN A 87 14.54 4.99 10.56
N ARG A 88 15.01 3.75 10.73
CA ARG A 88 14.64 2.73 11.75
C ARG A 88 14.88 1.35 11.14
N ASP A 89 16.04 0.72 11.28
CA ASP A 89 16.60 0.21 12.54
C ASP A 89 15.59 0.20 13.69
N ALA A 90 14.83 -0.89 13.74
CA ALA A 90 14.15 -1.37 14.92
C ALA A 90 14.05 -2.88 14.76
N THR A 91 15.21 -3.52 14.89
CA THR A 91 15.30 -4.91 15.32
C THR A 91 14.45 -5.07 16.58
N GLU A 92 13.63 -6.10 16.57
CA GLU A 92 13.11 -6.77 17.76
C GLU A 92 14.21 -6.89 18.83
N ASP A 93 13.89 -6.54 20.07
CA ASP A 93 14.03 -7.40 21.27
C ASP A 93 14.25 -6.54 22.52
N GLY A 94 13.48 -6.87 23.57
CA GLY A 94 13.55 -6.26 24.90
C GLY A 94 14.84 -6.64 25.66
N PRO A 95 15.02 -6.12 26.87
CA PRO A 95 14.26 -6.64 28.02
C PRO A 95 13.49 -5.59 28.83
#